data_AF-A0A351YDF8-F1
#
_entry.id   AF-A0A351YDF8-F1
#
_cell.length_a   1.000
_cell.length_b   1.000
_cell.length_c   1.000
_cell.angle_alpha   90.00
_cell.angle_beta   90.00
_cell.angle_gamma   90.00
#
_symmetry.space_group_name_H-M   'P 1'
#
loop_
_entity.id
_entity.type
_entity.pdbx_description
1 polymer ?
#
loop_
_entity_poly.entity_id
_entity_poly.type
_entity_poly.pdbx_seq_one_letter_code
_entity_poly.pdbx_strand_id
1 'polypeptide(L)' 'AILMMADSVEAASHSLKEYTEESINGLVDKIIDSQMNDGFFLECPITFKDISTIKALFKEKLKAVYHTRISYPELKK' A
#
# COMPACT_ATOMS: atom_id res chain seq x y z
N ALA A 1 -1.35 9.01 12.36
CA ALA A 1 -1.36 7.61 11.87
C ALA A 1 -1.41 7.52 10.35
N ILE A 2 -2.49 7.96 9.68
CA ILE A 2 -2.70 7.70 8.24
C ILE A 2 -1.56 8.24 7.34
N LEU A 3 -1.11 9.48 7.59
CA LEU A 3 0.00 10.08 6.83
C LEU A 3 1.28 9.25 6.90
N MET A 4 1.65 8.76 8.09
CA MET A 4 2.81 7.90 8.30
C MET A 4 2.67 6.56 7.57
N MET A 5 1.49 5.95 7.60
CA MET A 5 1.25 4.72 6.85
C MET A 5 1.41 4.96 5.35
N ALA A 6 0.84 6.05 4.82
CA ALA A 6 0.92 6.40 3.41
C ALA A 6 2.37 6.64 2.96
N ASP A 7 3.13 7.42 3.71
CA ASP A 7 4.54 7.71 3.43
C ASP A 7 5.38 6.43 3.41
N SER A 8 5.22 5.55 4.42
CA SER A 8 5.95 4.28 4.48
C SER A 8 5.60 3.33 3.35
N VAL A 9 4.31 3.23 3.02
CA VAL A 9 3.82 2.36 1.94
C VAL A 9 4.30 2.86 0.58
N GLU A 10 4.24 4.17 0.33
CA GLU A 10 4.75 4.78 -0.89
C GLU A 10 6.24 4.47 -1.02
N ALA A 11 7.05 4.87 -0.03
CA ALA A 11 8.51 4.78 -0.10
C ALA A 11 8.97 3.32 -0.32
N ALA A 12 8.30 2.37 0.33
CA ALA A 12 8.60 0.96 0.14
C ALA A 12 8.11 0.42 -1.21
N SER A 13 7.01 0.95 -1.75
CA SER A 13 6.48 0.54 -3.06
C SER A 13 7.43 0.85 -4.21
N HIS A 14 8.22 1.94 -4.12
CA HIS A 14 9.27 2.25 -5.09
C HIS A 14 10.34 1.16 -5.24
N SER A 15 10.53 0.33 -4.21
CA SER A 15 11.52 -0.76 -4.21
C SER A 15 10.98 -2.09 -4.74
N LEU A 16 9.69 -2.16 -5.11
CA LEU A 16 9.10 -3.35 -5.70
C LEU A 16 9.66 -3.60 -7.10
N LYS A 17 10.13 -4.83 -7.34
CA LYS A 17 10.58 -5.27 -8.67
C LYS A 17 9.40 -5.46 -9.63
N GLU A 18 8.29 -6.00 -9.11
CA GLU A 18 7.08 -6.28 -9.86
C GLU A 18 5.86 -5.86 -9.05
N TYR A 19 4.90 -5.23 -9.72
CA TYR A 19 3.67 -4.70 -9.12
C TYR A 19 2.51 -5.67 -9.37
N THR A 20 2.61 -6.87 -8.80
CA THR A 20 1.52 -7.86 -8.83
C THR A 20 0.57 -7.62 -7.67
N GLU A 21 -0.63 -8.20 -7.75
CA GLU A 21 -1.59 -8.12 -6.64
C GLU A 21 -1.01 -8.71 -5.35
N GLU A 22 -0.31 -9.84 -5.45
CA GLU A 22 0.32 -10.49 -4.31
C GLU A 22 1.43 -9.64 -3.70
N SER A 23 2.30 -9.04 -4.54
CA SER A 23 3.42 -8.22 -4.05
C SER A 23 2.93 -6.94 -3.37
N ILE A 24 1.92 -6.28 -3.94
CA ILE A 24 1.30 -5.08 -3.35
C ILE A 24 0.60 -5.42 -2.04
N ASN A 25 -0.18 -6.50 -2.01
CA ASN A 25 -0.89 -6.92 -0.80
C ASN A 25 0.09 -7.23 0.33
N GLY A 26 1.11 -8.05 0.04
CA GLY A 26 2.14 -8.42 1.01
C GLY A 26 2.94 -7.23 1.51
N LEU A 27 3.27 -6.27 0.63
CA LEU A 27 3.97 -5.05 1.01
C LEU A 27 3.15 -4.22 2.01
N VAL A 28 1.90 -3.90 1.66
CA VAL A 28 1.03 -3.05 2.48
C VAL A 28 0.74 -3.70 3.83
N ASP A 29 0.45 -5.01 3.84
CA ASP A 29 0.17 -5.73 5.08
C ASP A 29 1.41 -5.76 5.98
N LYS A 30 2.58 -6.12 5.43
CA LYS A 30 3.83 -6.19 6.19
C LYS A 30 4.19 -4.86 6.88
N ILE A 31 4.07 -3.74 6.16
CA ILE A 31 4.45 -2.42 6.70
C ILE A 31 3.51 -2.01 7.83
N ILE A 32 2.20 -2.09 7.59
CA ILE A 32 1.21 -1.62 8.55
C ILE A 32 1.14 -2.56 9.76
N ASP A 33 1.32 -3.87 9.57
CA ASP A 33 1.38 -4.83 10.67
C ASP A 33 2.65 -4.65 11.51
N SER A 34 3.79 -4.31 10.90
CA SER A 34 4.99 -3.94 11.67
C SER A 34 4.71 -2.71 12.54
N GLN A 35 4.20 -1.63 11.96
CA GLN A 35 3.88 -0.40 12.71
C GLN A 35 2.91 -0.65 13.86
N MET A 36 1.95 -1.56 13.66
CA MET A 36 1.00 -1.96 14.69
C MET A 36 1.68 -2.75 15.81
N ASN A 37 2.51 -3.74 15.47
CA ASN A 37 3.27 -4.53 16.44
C ASN A 37 4.30 -3.70 17.22
N ASP A 38 4.88 -2.70 16.56
CA ASP A 38 5.83 -1.75 17.16
C ASP A 38 5.13 -0.69 18.04
N GLY A 39 3.79 -0.71 18.12
CA GLY A 39 3.00 0.15 19.00
C GLY A 39 2.82 1.58 18.51
N PHE A 40 3.04 1.88 17.22
CA PHE A 40 2.98 3.25 16.70
C PHE A 40 1.56 3.86 16.72
N PHE A 41 0.54 3.04 16.95
CA PHE A 41 -0.86 3.47 17.03
C PHE A 41 -1.40 3.58 18.46
N LEU A 42 -0.59 3.31 19.50
CA LEU A 42 -1.05 3.25 20.90
C LEU A 42 -1.69 4.56 21.39
N GLU A 43 -1.19 5.72 20.94
CA GLU A 43 -1.72 7.05 21.32
C GLU A 43 -2.62 7.68 20.25
N CYS A 44 -3.03 6.91 19.24
CA CYS A 44 -3.88 7.41 18.16
C CYS A 44 -5.31 6.85 18.30
N PRO A 45 -6.36 7.68 18.18
CA PRO A 45 -7.75 7.22 18.18
C PRO A 45 -8.11 6.57 16.83
N ILE A 46 -7.42 5.49 16.49
CA ILE A 46 -7.63 4.70 15.27
C ILE A 46 -8.09 3.29 15.63
N THR A 47 -9.11 2.80 14.93
CA THR A 47 -9.64 1.46 15.17
C THR A 47 -9.03 0.44 14.21
N PHE A 48 -9.10 -0.85 14.56
CA PHE A 48 -8.73 -1.92 13.62
C PHE A 48 -9.55 -1.87 12.32
N LYS A 49 -10.81 -1.42 12.39
CA LYS A 49 -11.64 -1.23 11.20
C LYS A 49 -11.09 -0.15 10.28
N ASP A 50 -10.60 0.96 10.85
CA ASP A 50 -9.96 2.03 10.07
C ASP A 50 -8.69 1.52 9.41
N ILE A 51 -7.86 0.77 10.16
CA ILE A 51 -6.64 0.16 9.64
C ILE A 51 -6.95 -0.78 8.46
N SER A 52 -7.94 -1.67 8.59
CA SER A 52 -8.36 -2.56 7.50
C SER A 52 -8.85 -1.77 6.27
N THR A 53 -9.60 -0.71 6.50
CA THR A 53 -10.11 0.18 5.42
C THR A 53 -8.96 0.87 4.69
N ILE A 54 -7.99 1.40 5.44
CA ILE A 54 -6.80 2.07 4.90
C ILE A 54 -5.92 1.10 4.12
N LYS A 55 -5.69 -0.11 4.65
CA LYS A 55 -4.96 -1.18 3.93
C LYS A 55 -5.59 -1.48 2.57
N ALA A 56 -6.91 -1.67 2.53
CA ALA A 56 -7.64 -1.94 1.29
C ALA A 56 -7.51 -0.76 0.30
N LEU A 57 -7.65 0.47 0.80
CA LEU A 57 -7.52 1.68 -0.01
C LEU A 57 -6.11 1.81 -0.62
N PHE A 58 -5.05 1.58 0.15
CA PHE A 58 -3.68 1.65 -0.37
C PHE A 58 -3.42 0.58 -1.43
N LYS A 59 -3.89 -0.65 -1.22
CA LYS A 59 -3.79 -1.72 -2.22
C LYS A 59 -4.45 -1.32 -3.53
N GLU A 60 -5.66 -0.76 -3.48
CA GLU A 60 -6.37 -0.26 -4.66
C GLU A 60 -5.61 0.88 -5.36
N LYS A 61 -5.13 1.88 -4.60
CA LYS A 61 -4.42 3.03 -5.16
C LYS A 61 -3.10 2.65 -5.80
N LEU A 62 -2.31 1.79 -5.15
CA LEU A 62 -1.06 1.28 -5.73
C LEU A 62 -1.34 0.51 -7.01
N LYS A 63 -2.34 -0.38 -7.04
CA LYS A 63 -2.75 -1.07 -8.28
C LYS A 63 -3.10 -0.07 -9.37
N ALA A 64 -3.92 0.95 -9.07
CA ALA A 64 -4.32 1.95 -10.05
C ALA A 64 -3.11 2.73 -10.62
N VAL A 65 -2.20 3.20 -9.76
CA VAL A 65 -1.03 3.99 -10.18
C VAL A 65 -0.06 3.17 -11.02
N TYR A 66 0.19 1.91 -10.65
CA TYR A 66 1.21 1.09 -11.31
C TYR A 66 0.67 0.23 -12.46
N HIS A 67 -0.63 -0.11 -12.50
CA HIS A 67 -1.23 -0.76 -13.67
C HIS A 67 -1.55 0.23 -14.81
N THR A 68 -1.92 1.48 -14.50
CA THR A 68 -2.16 2.49 -15.55
C THR A 68 -0.89 2.89 -16.30
N ARG A 69 0.30 2.61 -15.75
CA ARG A 69 1.59 2.85 -16.42
C ARG A 69 2.01 1.75 -17.42
N ILE A 70 1.46 0.53 -17.31
CA ILE A 70 1.86 -0.59 -18.19
C ILE A 70 1.10 -0.56 -19.52
N SER A 71 -0.11 0.01 -19.55
CA SER A 71 -0.98 -0.06 -20.72
C SER A 71 -0.94 1.21 -21.58
N TYR A 72 0.11 1.36 -22.39
CA TYR A 72 -0.10 1.91 -23.73
C TYR A 72 -0.48 0.74 -24.64
N PRO A 73 -1.65 0.78 -25.32
CA PRO A 73 -1.94 -0.22 -26.34
C PRO A 73 -0.84 -0.13 -27.40
N GLU A 74 -0.09 -1.22 -27.59
CA GLU A 74 0.83 -1.33 -28.70
C GLU A 74 0.01 -1.07 -29.97
N LEU A 75 0.28 0.07 -30.63
CA LEU A 75 -0.19 0.34 -31.97
C LEU A 75 0.32 -0.80 -32.84
N LYS A 76 -0.54 -1.80 -33.06
CA LYS A 76 -0.30 -2.87 -34.04
C LYS A 76 0.03 -2.18 -35.36
N LYS A 77 1.25 -2.42 -35.82
CA LYS A 77 1.74 -2.06 -37.17
C LYS A 77 0.79 -2.57 -38.24
#